data_AF-A0AA85JNK6-F1
#
_entry.id   AF-A0AA85JNK6-F1
#
_cell.length_a   1.000
_cell.length_b   1.000
_cell.length_c   1.000
_cell.angle_alpha   90.00
_cell.angle_beta   90.00
_cell.angle_gamma   90.00
#
_symmetry.space_group_name_H-M   'P 1'
#
loop_
_entity.id
_entity.type
_entity.pdbx_description
1 polymer ?
#
loop_
_entity_poly.entity_id
_entity_poly.type
_entity_poly.pdbx_seq_one_letter_code
_entity_poly.pdbx_strand_id
1 'polypeptide(L)'
;MLKDTNWDLFTEQALDNTIANITHYLNFCLDVCCPKETIFLKFDRFSSSQLKKLRREKERLFKMKNKSGVKRMNTLIKLELQRLNALYNQKFLSCKSPSNMWKLLKEITGGKQMLNDISVDVNMLNESFICIPANVMIPNSNSVNNDCFSCFNTNDVLKCLQSLKPTQSLGPDGVPAVILKKCADILCSP
;
A
#
# COMPACT_ATOMS: atom_id res chain seq x y z
N MET A 1 19.13 3.20 6.80
CA MET A 1 19.31 1.75 6.55
C MET A 1 19.72 1.39 5.12
N LEU A 2 19.57 2.26 4.11
CA LEU A 2 20.07 2.03 2.74
C LEU A 2 21.48 2.61 2.46
N LYS A 3 22.14 3.21 3.47
CA LYS A 3 23.45 3.86 3.30
C LYS A 3 24.64 2.87 3.34
N ASP A 4 24.41 1.66 3.85
CA ASP A 4 25.45 0.62 4.02
C ASP A 4 25.30 -0.52 3.01
N THR A 5 24.50 -0.33 1.95
CA THR A 5 24.35 -1.33 0.91
C THR A 5 25.67 -1.47 0.17
N ASN A 6 26.35 -2.60 0.35
CA ASN A 6 27.58 -2.92 -0.35
C ASN A 6 27.28 -3.16 -1.84
N TRP A 7 27.59 -2.17 -2.67
CA TRP A 7 27.36 -2.20 -4.11
C TRP A 7 28.38 -3.08 -4.86
N ASP A 8 29.49 -3.43 -4.21
CA ASP A 8 30.54 -4.30 -4.78
C ASP A 8 30.07 -5.75 -4.92
N LEU A 9 28.94 -6.12 -4.29
CA LEU A 9 28.32 -7.44 -4.42
C LEU A 9 27.74 -7.72 -5.83
N PHE A 10 27.61 -6.67 -6.66
CA PHE A 10 27.02 -6.73 -7.99
C PHE A 10 28.04 -6.61 -9.13
N THR A 11 29.30 -6.30 -8.81
CA THR A 11 30.32 -5.94 -9.81
C THR A 11 31.26 -7.10 -10.19
N GLU A 12 31.39 -8.15 -9.38
CA GLU A 12 32.43 -9.19 -9.61
C GLU A 12 31.98 -10.64 -9.35
N GLN A 13 30.90 -11.12 -10.01
CA GLN A 13 30.52 -12.53 -9.89
C GLN A 13 29.86 -13.14 -11.13
N ALA A 14 29.96 -14.47 -11.24
CA ALA A 14 29.30 -15.27 -12.26
C ALA A 14 27.81 -14.95 -12.33
N LEU A 15 27.24 -14.93 -13.55
CA LEU A 15 25.90 -14.42 -13.84
C LEU A 15 24.81 -14.95 -12.89
N ASP A 16 24.87 -16.24 -12.56
CA ASP A 16 23.89 -16.88 -11.66
C ASP A 16 23.96 -16.34 -10.23
N ASN A 17 25.16 -16.01 -9.74
CA ASN A 17 25.36 -15.44 -8.42
C ASN A 17 24.85 -13.99 -8.36
N THR A 18 25.06 -13.22 -9.43
CA THR A 18 24.54 -11.86 -9.55
C THR A 18 23.01 -11.86 -9.60
N ILE A 19 22.39 -12.79 -10.33
CA ILE A 19 20.93 -12.95 -10.35
C ILE A 19 20.39 -13.31 -8.96
N ALA A 20 21.05 -14.22 -8.25
CA ALA A 20 20.67 -14.59 -6.88
C ALA A 20 20.78 -13.41 -5.92
N ASN A 21 21.87 -12.64 -5.99
CA ASN A 21 22.11 -11.46 -5.15
C ASN A 21 21.08 -10.35 -5.41
N ILE A 22 20.78 -10.06 -6.68
CA ILE A 22 19.74 -9.08 -7.06
C ILE A 22 18.37 -9.53 -6.57
N THR A 23 18.03 -10.81 -6.74
CA THR A 23 16.76 -11.37 -6.29
C THR A 23 16.62 -11.29 -4.76
N HIS A 24 17.69 -11.61 -4.02
CA HIS A 24 17.70 -11.53 -2.57
C HIS A 24 17.55 -10.08 -2.09
N TYR A 25 18.26 -9.15 -2.72
CA TYR A 25 18.19 -7.73 -2.39
C TYR A 25 16.80 -7.14 -2.70
N LEU A 26 16.21 -7.47 -3.84
CA LEU A 26 14.84 -7.07 -4.17
C LEU A 26 13.83 -7.61 -3.17
N ASN A 27 13.94 -8.88 -2.76
CA ASN A 27 13.08 -9.45 -1.72
C ASN A 27 13.28 -8.77 -0.36
N PHE A 28 14.51 -8.44 0.01
CA PHE A 28 14.80 -7.67 1.22
C PHE A 28 14.16 -6.29 1.17
N CYS A 29 14.30 -5.56 0.06
CA CYS A 29 13.65 -4.27 -0.13
C CYS A 29 12.13 -4.38 -0.07
N LEU A 30 11.54 -5.43 -0.67
CA LEU A 30 10.10 -5.68 -0.58
C LEU A 30 9.67 -5.98 0.86
N ASP A 31 10.45 -6.74 1.62
CA ASP A 31 10.13 -7.07 3.01
C ASP A 31 10.24 -5.87 3.96
N VAL A 32 11.17 -4.95 3.69
CA VAL A 32 11.36 -3.73 4.49
C VAL A 32 10.38 -2.63 4.09
N CYS A 33 10.11 -2.46 2.79
CA CYS A 33 9.27 -1.38 2.29
C CYS A 33 7.77 -1.73 2.21
N CYS A 34 7.41 -3.01 2.00
CA CYS A 34 6.03 -3.44 1.99
C CYS A 34 5.67 -4.01 3.38
N PRO A 35 4.90 -3.27 4.21
CA PRO A 35 4.41 -3.82 5.45
C PRO A 35 3.58 -5.08 5.16
N LYS A 36 4.05 -6.23 5.63
CA LYS A 36 3.29 -7.50 5.63
C LYS A 36 2.21 -7.48 6.71
N GLU A 37 1.40 -6.42 6.75
CA GLU A 37 0.24 -6.42 7.63
C GLU A 37 -0.80 -7.37 7.06
N THR A 38 -1.08 -8.42 7.84
CA THR A 38 -2.18 -9.32 7.52
C THR A 38 -3.47 -8.53 7.77
N ILE A 39 -4.05 -7.97 6.72
CA ILE A 39 -5.31 -7.24 6.82
C ILE A 39 -6.39 -8.25 7.20
N PHE A 40 -6.91 -8.14 8.43
CA PHE A 40 -8.07 -8.91 8.87
C PHE A 40 -9.32 -8.36 8.19
N LEU A 41 -9.63 -8.94 7.03
CA LEU A 41 -10.82 -8.61 6.26
C LEU A 41 -12.07 -9.02 7.08
N LYS A 42 -12.79 -8.03 7.61
CA LYS A 42 -14.10 -8.24 8.26
C LYS A 42 -15.16 -8.42 7.19
N PHE A 43 -15.29 -9.65 6.71
CA PHE A 43 -16.36 -9.99 5.78
C PHE A 43 -17.71 -10.07 6.47
N ASP A 44 -18.70 -9.38 5.93
CA ASP A 44 -20.10 -9.66 6.24
C ASP A 44 -20.60 -10.91 5.50
N ARG A 45 -19.92 -12.06 5.72
CA ARG A 45 -20.41 -13.39 5.30
C ARG A 45 -21.77 -13.69 5.93
N PHE A 46 -22.06 -13.03 7.05
CA PHE A 46 -23.27 -13.20 7.82
C PHE A 46 -24.49 -12.49 7.22
N SER A 47 -24.30 -11.58 6.26
CA SER A 47 -25.37 -10.96 5.48
C SER A 47 -26.13 -11.93 4.59
N SER A 48 -25.47 -13.01 4.13
CA SER A 48 -26.02 -13.98 3.17
C SER A 48 -27.39 -14.49 3.61
N SER A 49 -28.39 -14.34 2.73
CA SER A 49 -29.76 -14.76 2.96
C SER A 49 -29.85 -16.26 3.20
N GLN A 50 -29.05 -17.06 2.47
CA GLN A 50 -29.00 -18.50 2.63
C GLN A 50 -28.39 -18.92 3.97
N LEU A 51 -27.29 -18.25 4.38
CA LEU A 51 -26.67 -18.50 5.68
C LEU A 51 -27.60 -18.08 6.84
N LYS A 52 -28.42 -17.05 6.65
CA LYS A 52 -29.48 -16.66 7.61
C LYS A 52 -30.57 -17.73 7.71
N LYS A 53 -31.04 -18.27 6.57
CA LYS A 53 -32.03 -19.37 6.56
C LYS A 53 -31.51 -20.61 7.28
N LEU A 54 -30.30 -21.06 6.96
CA LEU A 54 -29.68 -22.22 7.61
C LEU A 54 -29.50 -22.04 9.13
N ARG A 55 -29.14 -20.83 9.58
CA ARG A 55 -29.03 -20.52 11.02
C ARG A 55 -30.38 -20.54 11.72
N ARG A 56 -31.43 -19.97 11.12
CA ARG A 56 -32.80 -20.03 11.67
C ARG A 56 -33.32 -21.46 11.75
N GLU A 57 -33.05 -22.27 10.73
CA GLU A 57 -33.48 -23.67 10.72
C GLU A 57 -32.72 -24.51 11.75
N LYS A 58 -31.41 -24.27 11.90
CA LYS A 58 -30.63 -24.87 13.00
C LYS A 58 -31.23 -24.51 14.36
N GLU A 59 -31.56 -23.24 14.58
CA GLU A 59 -32.16 -22.76 15.82
C GLU A 59 -33.50 -23.46 16.09
N ARG A 60 -34.34 -23.61 15.07
CA ARG A 60 -35.61 -24.36 15.15
C ARG A 60 -35.38 -25.82 15.55
N LEU A 61 -34.44 -26.50 14.91
CA LEU A 61 -34.11 -27.90 15.20
C LEU A 61 -33.49 -28.08 16.59
N PHE A 62 -32.74 -27.09 17.07
CA PHE A 62 -32.20 -27.06 18.42
C PHE A 62 -33.32 -26.95 19.46
N LYS A 63 -34.29 -26.05 19.25
CA LYS A 63 -35.49 -25.92 20.10
C LYS A 63 -36.33 -27.20 20.13
N MET A 64 -36.42 -27.92 19.01
CA MET A 64 -37.08 -29.22 18.92
C MET A 64 -36.25 -30.40 19.48
N LYS A 65 -35.08 -30.14 20.10
CA LYS A 65 -34.14 -31.15 20.63
C LYS A 65 -33.69 -32.21 19.60
N ASN A 66 -33.81 -31.92 18.30
CA ASN A 66 -33.40 -32.83 17.25
C ASN A 66 -31.89 -32.74 16.98
N LYS A 67 -31.11 -33.59 17.66
CA LYS A 67 -29.64 -33.61 17.58
C LYS A 67 -29.12 -33.95 16.18
N SER A 68 -29.75 -34.86 15.44
CA SER A 68 -29.30 -35.27 14.11
C SER A 68 -29.53 -34.15 13.08
N GLY A 69 -30.67 -33.46 13.18
CA GLY A 69 -30.98 -32.28 12.37
C GLY A 69 -29.99 -31.12 12.59
N VAL A 70 -29.64 -30.84 13.84
CA VAL A 70 -28.64 -29.80 14.18
C VAL A 70 -27.26 -30.14 13.61
N LYS A 71 -26.82 -31.40 13.70
CA LYS A 71 -25.55 -31.84 13.09
C LYS A 71 -25.56 -31.62 11.57
N ARG A 72 -26.64 -32.00 10.89
CA ARG A 72 -26.80 -31.79 9.45
C ARG A 72 -26.74 -30.30 9.08
N MET A 73 -27.42 -29.44 9.85
CA MET A 73 -27.37 -27.99 9.60
C MET A 73 -25.98 -27.40 9.84
N ASN A 74 -25.24 -27.87 10.83
CA ASN A 74 -23.84 -27.44 11.02
C ASN A 74 -22.98 -27.76 9.79
N THR A 75 -23.14 -28.94 9.21
CA THR A 75 -22.43 -29.33 7.97
C THR A 75 -22.81 -28.40 6.81
N LEU A 76 -24.10 -28.12 6.62
CA LEU A 76 -24.55 -27.21 5.55
C LEU A 76 -24.06 -25.77 5.76
N ILE A 77 -24.06 -25.28 7.00
CA ILE A 77 -23.51 -23.96 7.35
C ILE A 77 -22.01 -23.91 7.02
N LYS A 78 -21.25 -24.96 7.35
CA LYS A 78 -19.82 -25.05 7.04
C LYS A 78 -19.58 -25.03 5.52
N LEU A 79 -20.35 -25.80 4.76
CA LEU A 79 -20.26 -25.83 3.30
C LEU A 79 -20.62 -24.49 2.68
N GLU A 80 -21.67 -23.82 3.16
CA GLU A 80 -22.06 -22.50 2.65
C GLU A 80 -21.00 -21.44 2.95
N LEU A 81 -20.36 -21.49 4.13
CA LEU A 81 -19.23 -20.61 4.44
C LEU A 81 -18.03 -20.88 3.52
N GLN A 82 -17.72 -22.14 3.23
CA GLN A 82 -16.66 -22.50 2.28
C GLN A 82 -16.98 -22.00 0.86
N ARG A 83 -18.22 -22.18 0.40
CA ARG A 83 -18.69 -21.67 -0.90
C ARG A 83 -18.58 -20.16 -1.00
N LEU A 84 -19.03 -19.44 0.03
CA LEU A 84 -18.95 -17.97 0.08
C LEU A 84 -17.50 -17.49 0.07
N ASN A 85 -16.60 -18.15 0.81
CA ASN A 85 -15.17 -17.84 0.77
C ASN A 85 -14.57 -18.06 -0.63
N ALA A 86 -14.90 -19.17 -1.30
CA ALA A 86 -14.39 -19.48 -2.63
C ALA A 86 -14.84 -18.45 -3.67
N LEU A 87 -16.14 -18.10 -3.69
CA LEU A 87 -16.70 -17.10 -4.60
C LEU A 87 -16.08 -15.72 -4.36
N TYR A 88 -15.83 -15.38 -3.11
CA TYR A 88 -15.15 -14.14 -2.76
C TYR A 88 -13.68 -14.13 -3.21
N ASN A 89 -12.91 -15.17 -2.90
CA ASN A 89 -11.51 -15.28 -3.34
C ASN A 89 -11.41 -15.21 -4.86
N GLN A 90 -12.35 -15.81 -5.58
CA GLN A 90 -12.45 -15.68 -7.02
C GLN A 90 -12.66 -14.23 -7.46
N LYS A 91 -13.57 -13.47 -6.83
CA LYS A 91 -13.78 -12.05 -7.15
C LYS A 91 -12.55 -11.19 -6.81
N PHE A 92 -11.90 -11.46 -5.69
CA PHE A 92 -10.69 -10.76 -5.26
C PHE A 92 -9.55 -10.98 -6.26
N LEU A 93 -9.28 -12.25 -6.62
CA LEU A 93 -8.24 -12.61 -7.59
C LEU A 93 -8.58 -12.22 -9.03
N SER A 94 -9.87 -12.09 -9.36
CA SER A 94 -10.32 -11.67 -10.69
C SER A 94 -10.20 -10.16 -10.95
N CYS A 95 -9.81 -9.34 -9.96
CA CYS A 95 -9.58 -7.91 -10.16
C CYS A 95 -8.29 -7.67 -10.95
N LYS A 96 -8.42 -7.54 -12.27
CA LYS A 96 -7.30 -7.31 -13.20
C LYS A 96 -6.67 -5.91 -13.11
N SER A 97 -7.33 -4.95 -12.47
CA SER A 97 -6.83 -3.58 -12.37
C SER A 97 -6.47 -3.20 -10.93
N PRO A 98 -5.30 -2.59 -10.69
CA PRO A 98 -4.88 -2.12 -9.37
C PRO A 98 -5.89 -1.17 -8.72
N SER A 99 -6.54 -0.33 -9.52
CA SER A 99 -7.56 0.62 -9.04
C SER A 99 -8.82 -0.08 -8.53
N ASN A 100 -9.28 -1.16 -9.18
CA ASN A 100 -10.44 -1.92 -8.70
C ASN A 100 -10.08 -2.75 -7.47
N MET A 101 -8.86 -3.29 -7.42
CA MET A 101 -8.33 -3.97 -6.24
C MET A 101 -8.26 -3.01 -5.04
N TRP A 102 -7.80 -1.77 -5.24
CA TRP A 102 -7.73 -0.76 -4.18
C TRP A 102 -9.12 -0.29 -3.71
N LYS A 103 -10.09 -0.13 -4.62
CA LYS A 103 -11.50 0.15 -4.25
C LYS A 103 -12.09 -0.98 -3.42
N LEU A 104 -11.88 -2.23 -3.86
CA LEU A 104 -12.35 -3.41 -3.16
C LEU A 104 -11.69 -3.51 -1.77
N LEU A 105 -10.38 -3.30 -1.66
CA LEU A 105 -9.66 -3.26 -0.39
C LEU A 105 -10.25 -2.21 0.55
N LYS A 106 -10.53 -1.00 0.04
CA LYS A 106 -11.13 0.09 0.81
C LYS A 106 -12.53 -0.28 1.34
N GLU A 107 -13.32 -0.97 0.54
CA GLU A 107 -14.65 -1.46 0.92
C GLU A 107 -14.58 -2.53 2.02
N ILE A 108 -13.63 -3.47 1.93
CA ILE A 108 -13.52 -4.60 2.85
C ILE A 108 -12.86 -4.21 4.17
N THR A 109 -11.84 -3.35 4.14
CA THR A 109 -11.18 -2.85 5.36
C THR A 109 -12.10 -1.89 6.13
N GLY A 110 -13.31 -1.62 5.61
CA GLY A 110 -14.27 -0.73 6.25
C GLY A 110 -13.67 0.67 6.40
N GLY A 111 -12.91 1.09 5.38
CA GLY A 111 -12.26 2.40 5.34
C GLY A 111 -13.33 3.47 5.39
N LYS A 112 -13.79 3.78 6.60
CA LYS A 112 -14.43 5.04 6.93
C LYS A 112 -13.51 6.07 6.30
N GLN A 113 -14.02 6.79 5.31
CA GLN A 113 -13.47 8.09 5.04
C GLN A 113 -13.53 8.78 6.41
N MET A 114 -12.39 8.93 7.06
CA MET A 114 -12.20 10.01 8.00
C MET A 114 -12.29 11.24 7.11
N LEU A 115 -13.54 11.63 6.82
CA LEU A 115 -13.85 12.90 6.24
C LEU A 115 -13.30 13.91 7.24
N ASN A 116 -12.29 14.65 6.77
CA ASN A 116 -12.13 16.07 7.00
C ASN A 116 -12.44 16.52 8.43
N ASP A 117 -11.47 16.38 9.34
CA ASP A 117 -11.25 17.31 10.47
C ASP A 117 -10.13 16.81 11.39
N ILE A 118 -8.97 16.50 10.81
CA ILE A 118 -7.73 16.54 11.60
C ILE A 118 -6.85 17.54 10.89
N SER A 119 -6.85 18.77 11.41
CA SER A 119 -5.76 19.73 11.24
C SER A 119 -4.50 19.09 11.82
N VAL A 120 -3.93 18.13 11.10
CA VAL A 120 -2.61 17.61 11.40
C VAL A 120 -1.66 18.73 11.03
N ASP A 121 -1.16 19.41 12.05
CA ASP A 121 -0.11 20.40 11.89
C ASP A 121 1.10 19.70 11.26
N VAL A 122 1.39 20.09 10.01
CA VAL A 122 2.48 19.53 9.21
C VAL A 122 3.82 19.69 9.94
N ASN A 123 3.95 20.70 10.81
CA ASN A 123 5.13 20.89 11.65
C ASN A 123 5.28 19.79 12.69
N MET A 124 4.20 19.30 13.31
CA MET A 124 4.28 18.19 14.28
C MET A 124 4.78 16.89 13.63
N LEU A 125 4.36 16.65 12.38
CA LEU A 125 4.86 15.53 11.58
C LEU A 125 6.33 15.74 11.20
N ASN A 126 6.70 16.95 10.79
CA ASN A 126 8.06 17.29 10.42
C ASN A 126 9.05 17.12 11.60
N GLU A 127 8.66 17.56 12.80
CA GLU A 127 9.43 17.37 14.04
C GLU A 127 9.64 15.87 14.36
N SER A 128 8.62 15.04 14.12
CA SER A 128 8.71 13.60 14.35
C SER A 128 9.63 12.87 13.37
N PHE A 129 9.81 13.40 12.16
CA PHE A 129 10.72 12.85 11.14
C PHE A 129 12.16 13.38 11.26
N ILE A 130 12.36 14.58 11.82
CA ILE A 130 13.68 15.21 11.97
C ILE A 130 14.41 14.73 13.24
N CYS A 131 13.71 14.14 14.22
CA CYS A 131 14.31 13.58 15.42
C CYS A 131 15.10 12.28 15.17
N ILE A 132 16.25 12.39 14.52
CA ILE A 132 17.37 11.46 14.69
C ILE A 132 17.91 11.71 16.12
N PRO A 133 17.97 10.71 17.01
CA PRO A 133 18.44 10.93 18.38
C PRO A 133 19.90 11.40 18.38
N ALA A 134 20.17 12.45 19.16
CA ALA A 134 21.43 13.21 19.25
C ALA A 134 22.69 12.43 19.66
N ASN A 135 22.62 11.10 19.77
CA ASN A 135 23.76 10.24 20.14
C ASN A 135 24.42 9.53 18.96
N VAL A 136 24.04 9.82 17.71
CA VAL A 136 24.82 9.40 16.56
C VAL A 136 25.87 10.47 16.26
N MET A 137 27.07 10.27 16.80
CA MET A 137 28.26 11.01 16.37
C MET A 137 28.45 10.78 14.86
N ILE A 138 28.07 11.77 14.06
CA ILE A 138 28.45 11.84 12.64
C ILE A 138 29.91 12.29 12.65
N PRO A 139 30.88 11.54 12.06
CA PRO A 139 32.19 12.08 11.82
C PRO A 139 32.02 13.22 10.83
N ASN A 140 32.42 14.41 11.26
CA ASN A 140 32.39 15.63 10.48
C ASN A 140 33.32 15.48 9.27
N SER A 141 32.80 15.02 8.13
CA SER A 141 33.47 15.16 6.84
C SER A 141 33.21 16.58 6.33
N ASN A 142 33.98 17.53 6.87
CA ASN A 142 34.28 18.75 6.15
C ASN A 142 34.94 18.38 4.82
N SER A 143 34.52 19.04 3.74
CA SER A 143 35.02 18.96 2.36
C SER A 143 34.55 17.79 1.50
N VAL A 144 33.31 17.86 1.01
CA VAL A 144 33.03 17.46 -0.37
C VAL A 144 32.37 18.66 -1.05
N ASN A 145 33.00 19.09 -2.13
CA ASN A 145 32.79 20.33 -2.85
C ASN A 145 31.33 20.67 -3.09
N ASN A 146 31.02 21.94 -2.83
CA ASN A 146 29.77 22.63 -3.11
C ASN A 146 29.56 22.92 -4.61
N ASP A 147 30.13 22.11 -5.50
CA ASP A 147 30.08 22.33 -6.94
C ASP A 147 29.55 21.10 -7.67
N CYS A 148 28.63 21.37 -8.59
CA CYS A 148 28.04 20.46 -9.58
C CYS A 148 26.69 19.81 -9.22
N PHE A 149 25.72 20.62 -8.75
CA PHE A 149 24.43 20.56 -9.45
C PHE A 149 24.62 21.35 -10.74
N SER A 150 24.79 20.64 -11.86
CA SER A 150 24.78 21.24 -13.19
C SER A 150 23.61 22.22 -13.26
N CYS A 151 23.91 23.48 -13.56
CA CYS A 151 22.94 24.54 -13.75
C CYS A 151 21.84 24.07 -14.71
N PHE A 152 20.68 23.68 -14.17
CA PHE A 152 19.54 23.34 -15.00
C PHE A 152 19.13 24.60 -15.75
N ASN A 153 19.08 24.51 -17.07
CA ASN A 153 18.59 25.60 -17.90
C ASN A 153 17.11 25.82 -17.56
N THR A 154 16.76 27.02 -17.10
CA THR A 154 15.41 27.40 -16.69
C THR A 154 14.38 27.09 -17.79
N ASN A 155 14.78 27.22 -19.05
CA ASN A 155 13.95 26.90 -20.21
C ASN A 155 13.63 25.40 -20.35
N ASP A 156 14.55 24.53 -19.93
CA ASP A 156 14.36 23.08 -20.05
C ASP A 156 13.43 22.56 -18.94
N VAL A 157 13.56 23.11 -17.72
CA VAL A 157 12.62 22.87 -16.62
C VAL A 157 11.23 23.35 -17.00
N LEU A 158 11.14 24.55 -17.59
CA LEU A 158 9.88 25.15 -18.00
C LEU A 158 9.18 24.35 -19.09
N LYS A 159 9.91 23.88 -20.11
CA LYS A 159 9.38 22.96 -21.13
C LYS A 159 8.87 21.66 -20.51
N CYS A 160 9.61 21.10 -19.55
CA CYS A 160 9.21 19.87 -18.85
C CYS A 160 7.89 20.08 -18.09
N LEU A 161 7.79 21.13 -17.28
CA LEU A 161 6.58 21.46 -16.52
C LEU A 161 5.37 21.77 -17.41
N GLN A 162 5.58 22.42 -18.55
CA GLN A 162 4.52 22.72 -19.52
C GLN A 162 4.04 21.48 -20.28
N SER A 163 4.90 20.48 -20.48
CA SER A 163 4.58 19.21 -21.15
C SER A 163 3.71 18.27 -20.31
N LEU A 164 3.59 18.54 -18.99
CA LEU A 164 2.77 17.75 -18.09
C LEU A 164 1.29 17.76 -18.51
N LYS A 165 0.68 16.58 -18.52
CA LYS A 165 -0.75 16.42 -18.87
C LYS A 165 -1.61 16.67 -17.63
N PRO A 166 -2.51 17.66 -17.63
CA PRO A 166 -3.41 17.99 -16.52
C PRO A 166 -4.27 16.82 -16.00
N THR A 167 -4.55 15.85 -16.87
CA THR A 167 -5.48 14.74 -16.63
C THR A 167 -4.77 13.48 -16.11
N GLN A 168 -3.46 13.52 -15.91
CA GLN A 168 -2.72 12.40 -15.32
C GLN A 168 -2.91 12.35 -13.81
N SER A 169 -2.71 11.16 -13.24
CA SER A 169 -2.80 10.92 -11.80
C SER A 169 -1.88 11.85 -11.01
N LEU A 170 -2.28 12.14 -9.78
CA LEU A 170 -1.47 12.89 -8.83
C LEU A 170 -0.08 12.26 -8.69
N GLY A 171 0.95 13.09 -8.57
CA GLY A 171 2.29 12.62 -8.26
C GLY A 171 2.34 11.89 -6.91
N PRO A 172 3.47 11.26 -6.55
CA PRO A 172 3.65 10.62 -5.25
C PRO A 172 3.48 11.59 -4.07
N ASP A 173 3.64 12.89 -4.32
CA ASP A 173 3.43 14.03 -3.43
C ASP A 173 1.96 14.49 -3.34
N GLY A 174 1.06 13.92 -4.14
CA GLY A 174 -0.34 14.32 -4.20
C GLY A 174 -0.58 15.64 -4.94
N VAL A 175 0.43 16.25 -5.55
CA VAL A 175 0.31 17.54 -6.23
C VAL A 175 -0.26 17.33 -7.64
N PRO A 176 -1.37 17.98 -8.01
CA PRO A 176 -1.89 17.92 -9.37
C PRO A 176 -0.94 18.56 -10.37
N ALA A 177 -0.76 17.93 -11.53
CA ALA A 177 0.02 18.46 -12.65
C ALA A 177 -0.44 19.88 -13.09
N VAL A 178 -1.72 20.21 -12.88
CA VAL A 178 -2.28 21.56 -13.11
C VAL A 178 -1.60 22.61 -12.24
N ILE A 179 -1.29 22.31 -10.98
CA ILE A 179 -0.65 23.24 -10.05
C ILE A 179 0.79 23.47 -10.47
N LEU A 180 1.53 22.39 -10.76
CA LEU A 180 2.91 22.46 -11.22
C LEU A 180 3.05 23.29 -12.51
N LYS A 181 2.08 23.16 -13.43
CA LYS A 181 2.05 23.95 -14.67
C LYS A 181 1.73 25.43 -14.43
N LYS A 182 0.86 25.74 -13.47
CA LYS A 182 0.55 27.14 -13.09
C LYS A 182 1.69 27.82 -12.35
N CYS A 183 2.44 27.06 -11.55
CA CYS A 183 3.58 27.57 -10.78
C CYS A 183 4.92 27.40 -11.52
N ALA A 184 4.90 27.03 -12.80
CA ALA A 184 6.12 26.73 -13.56
C ALA A 184 7.10 27.91 -13.55
N ASP A 185 6.62 29.14 -13.71
CA ASP A 185 7.46 30.34 -13.75
C ASP A 185 8.20 30.58 -12.42
N ILE A 186 7.57 30.21 -11.30
CA ILE A 186 8.15 30.33 -9.95
C ILE A 186 9.12 29.18 -9.69
N LEU A 187 8.77 27.96 -10.12
CA LEU A 187 9.55 26.74 -9.89
C LEU A 187 10.79 26.63 -10.80
N CYS A 188 10.80 27.35 -11.94
CA CYS A 188 11.94 27.40 -12.84
C CYS A 188 12.99 28.45 -12.44
N SER A 189 12.71 29.28 -11.44
CA SER A 189 13.66 30.26 -10.91
C SER A 189 14.36 29.68 -9.68
N PRO A 190 15.71 29.75 -9.59
CA PRO A 190 16.47 29.24 -8.44
C PRO A 190 16.24 30.04 -7.15
#